data_AF-A0A1B6JEF7-F1
#
_entry.id   AF-A0A1B6JEF7-F1
#
_cell.length_a   1.000
_cell.length_b   1.000
_cell.length_c   1.000
_cell.angle_alpha   90.00
_cell.angle_beta   90.00
_cell.angle_gamma   90.00
#
_symmetry.space_group_name_H-M   'P 1'
#
loop_
_entity.id
_entity.type
_entity.pdbx_description
1 polymer ?
#
loop_
_entity_poly.entity_id
_entity_poly.type
_entity_poly.pdbx_seq_one_letter_code
_entity_poly.pdbx_strand_id
1 'polypeptide(L)'
;HTLTFISPDKAVLYGGLSQYNAVLNDCWIMSVAGKVTWSEYQLPYDHGEPRCSHVACFFPPRLLVHSGLTQPYYKSRLLLTDHAYELLVLPFAPKSLFRLCLDVVCQNNQFLKSEYPTLPVNLQSIISARLNNPS
;
A
#
# COMPACT_ATOMS: atom_id res chain seq x y z
N HIS A 1 -7.31 13.48 4.01
CA HIS A 1 -6.02 13.13 3.39
C HIS A 1 -5.07 12.77 4.52
N THR A 2 -3.95 12.14 4.20
CA THR A 2 -2.82 11.99 5.14
C THR A 2 -1.57 12.61 4.53
N LEU A 3 -0.73 13.21 5.37
CA LEU A 3 0.58 13.72 4.97
C LEU A 3 1.64 13.05 5.85
N THR A 4 2.47 12.19 5.26
CA THR A 4 3.41 11.34 6.00
C THR A 4 4.82 11.52 5.49
N PHE A 5 5.76 11.88 6.37
CA PHE A 5 7.18 11.94 6.01
C PHE A 5 7.73 10.54 5.73
N ILE A 6 8.42 10.41 4.59
CA ILE A 6 9.09 9.16 4.15
C ILE A 6 10.62 9.27 4.19
N SER A 7 11.12 10.48 4.46
CA SER A 7 12.52 10.83 4.68
C SER A 7 12.56 12.22 5.34
N PRO A 8 13.73 12.71 5.82
CA PRO A 8 13.81 14.03 6.47
C PRO A 8 13.30 15.20 5.62
N ASP A 9 13.36 15.08 4.29
CA ASP A 9 13.06 16.15 3.34
C ASP A 9 11.91 15.83 2.37
N LYS A 10 11.26 14.67 2.49
CA LYS A 10 10.12 14.28 1.64
C LYS A 10 8.95 13.75 2.43
N ALA A 11 7.75 14.20 2.07
CA ALA A 11 6.49 13.69 2.57
C ALA A 11 5.56 13.28 1.43
N VAL A 12 4.71 12.29 1.71
CA VAL A 12 3.69 11.79 0.79
C VAL A 12 2.33 12.28 1.27
N LEU A 13 1.58 12.91 0.36
CA LEU A 13 0.16 13.21 0.52
C LEU A 13 -0.64 12.13 -0.22
N TYR A 14 -1.59 11.50 0.46
CA TYR A 14 -2.47 10.51 -0.15
C TYR A 14 -3.95 10.78 0.13
N GLY A 15 -4.75 10.66 -0.94
CA GLY A 15 -6.20 10.70 -0.93
C GLY A 15 -6.80 11.92 -0.25
N GLY A 16 -7.98 11.76 0.35
CA GLY A 16 -8.72 12.83 1.01
C GLY A 16 -10.09 13.08 0.39
N LEU A 17 -10.63 14.26 0.65
CA LEU A 17 -11.95 14.67 0.20
C LEU A 17 -11.81 16.04 -0.47
N SER A 18 -12.23 16.15 -1.72
CA SER A 18 -12.22 17.41 -2.46
C SER A 18 -13.37 18.32 -2.03
N GLN A 19 -13.31 19.60 -2.44
CA GLN A 19 -14.40 20.56 -2.26
C GLN A 19 -15.74 20.15 -2.92
N TYR A 20 -15.69 19.23 -3.88
CA TYR A 20 -16.87 18.67 -4.55
C TYR A 20 -17.33 17.34 -3.93
N ASN A 21 -16.85 17.03 -2.72
CA ASN A 21 -17.10 15.78 -2.01
C ASN A 21 -16.66 14.50 -2.75
N ALA A 22 -15.80 14.61 -3.76
CA ALA A 22 -15.16 13.44 -4.35
C ALA A 22 -14.07 12.92 -3.40
N VAL A 23 -14.11 11.63 -3.08
CA VAL A 23 -13.03 10.95 -2.37
C VAL A 23 -11.87 10.76 -3.34
N LEU A 24 -10.69 11.15 -2.91
CA LEU A 24 -9.50 11.17 -3.74
C LEU A 24 -8.64 9.93 -3.53
N ASN A 25 -7.90 9.56 -4.56
CA ASN A 25 -6.96 8.44 -4.60
C ASN A 25 -5.61 8.83 -5.23
N ASP A 26 -5.39 10.12 -5.47
CA ASP A 26 -4.15 10.65 -5.98
C ASP A 26 -3.06 10.67 -4.88
N CYS A 27 -1.82 10.59 -5.34
CA CYS A 27 -0.63 10.53 -4.50
C CYS A 27 0.33 11.63 -4.93
N TRP A 28 0.82 12.42 -3.98
CA TRP A 28 1.74 13.51 -4.24
C TRP A 28 2.95 13.41 -3.33
N ILE A 29 4.12 13.75 -3.86
CA ILE A 29 5.35 13.90 -3.10
C ILE A 29 5.62 15.39 -2.92
N MET A 30 5.71 15.80 -1.66
CA MET A 30 6.24 17.10 -1.25
C MET A 30 7.72 16.95 -0.95
N SER A 31 8.56 17.78 -1.57
CA SER A 31 9.95 17.98 -1.17
C SER A 31 10.07 19.29 -0.41
N VAL A 32 10.73 19.25 0.75
CA VAL A 32 11.06 20.43 1.57
C VAL A 32 12.56 20.73 1.58
N ALA A 33 13.34 20.05 0.73
CA ALA A 33 14.75 20.37 0.50
C ALA A 33 14.87 21.73 -0.22
N GLY A 34 14.95 22.82 0.55
CA GLY A 34 14.99 24.18 0.01
C GLY A 34 13.60 24.75 -0.24
N LYS A 35 13.30 25.14 -1.49
CA LYS A 35 11.96 25.62 -1.87
C LYS A 35 11.00 24.42 -1.92
N VAL A 36 9.83 24.58 -1.32
CA VAL A 36 8.79 23.53 -1.35
C VAL A 36 8.35 23.27 -2.79
N THR A 37 8.44 22.01 -3.22
CA THR A 37 7.97 21.55 -4.53
C THR A 37 7.05 20.35 -4.37
N TRP A 38 6.08 20.25 -5.29
CA TRP A 38 5.13 19.15 -5.35
C TRP A 38 5.26 18.44 -6.70
N SER A 39 5.23 17.12 -6.67
CA SER A 39 5.18 16.27 -7.86
C SER A 39 4.18 15.15 -7.64
N GLU A 40 3.29 14.93 -8.60
CA GLU A 40 2.37 13.79 -8.56
C GLU A 40 3.16 12.48 -8.69
N TYR A 41 2.86 11.53 -7.81
CA TYR A 41 3.41 10.19 -7.83
C TYR A 41 2.42 9.26 -8.50
N GLN A 42 2.74 8.86 -9.74
CA GLN A 42 1.90 7.96 -10.52
C GLN A 42 1.90 6.57 -9.90
N LEU A 43 0.78 6.22 -9.27
CA LEU A 43 0.56 4.88 -8.76
C LEU A 43 0.27 3.93 -9.93
N PRO A 44 0.71 2.66 -9.87
CA PRO A 44 0.28 1.65 -10.81
C PRO A 44 -1.25 1.58 -10.83
N TYR A 45 -1.83 1.45 -12.03
CA TYR A 45 -3.26 1.20 -12.20
C TYR A 45 -3.67 -0.03 -11.34
N ASP A 46 -4.80 0.05 -10.64
CA ASP A 46 -5.30 -0.89 -9.60
C ASP A 46 -4.72 -0.78 -8.17
N HIS A 47 -3.84 0.17 -7.86
CA HIS A 47 -3.33 0.37 -6.47
C HIS A 47 -3.48 1.79 -5.91
N GLY A 48 -4.38 2.58 -6.49
CA GLY A 48 -4.87 3.83 -5.90
C GLY A 48 -6.35 3.70 -5.59
N GLU A 49 -6.70 3.30 -4.37
CA GLU A 49 -8.09 3.27 -3.92
C GLU A 49 -8.52 4.61 -3.30
N PRO A 50 -9.70 5.14 -3.65
CA PRO A 50 -10.24 6.32 -2.97
C PRO A 50 -10.26 6.09 -1.46
N ARG A 51 -9.63 7.01 -0.72
CA ARG A 51 -9.58 6.97 0.74
C ARG A 51 -9.70 8.36 1.33
N CYS A 52 -10.69 8.58 2.19
CA CYS A 52 -10.74 9.73 3.11
C CYS A 52 -10.88 9.26 4.57
N SER A 53 -10.57 10.13 5.54
CA SER A 53 -10.58 9.79 6.97
C SER A 53 -9.78 8.52 7.34
N HIS A 54 -8.74 8.23 6.56
CA HIS A 54 -7.83 7.09 6.75
C HIS A 54 -6.62 7.49 7.59
N VAL A 55 -5.84 6.50 8.03
CA VAL A 55 -4.52 6.69 8.64
C VAL A 55 -3.43 6.18 7.70
N ALA A 56 -2.24 6.79 7.77
CA ALA A 56 -1.09 6.36 7.00
C ALA A 56 0.17 6.29 7.88
N CYS A 57 0.98 5.25 7.67
CA CYS A 57 2.23 5.02 8.38
C CYS A 57 3.33 4.63 7.40
N PHE A 58 4.50 5.24 7.52
CA PHE A 58 5.64 4.88 6.68
C PHE A 58 6.38 3.67 7.27
N PHE A 59 6.42 2.59 6.51
CA PHE A 59 7.16 1.38 6.82
C PHE A 59 8.15 1.11 5.66
N PRO A 60 9.39 1.61 5.74
CA PRO A 60 10.31 1.64 4.61
C PRO A 60 10.41 0.29 3.86
N PRO A 61 10.38 0.30 2.52
CA PRO A 61 10.28 1.47 1.61
C PRO A 61 8.83 1.75 1.16
N ARG A 62 7.84 1.52 2.02
CA ARG A 62 6.41 1.53 1.66
C ARG A 62 5.61 2.46 2.58
N LEU A 63 4.56 3.08 2.04
CA LEU A 63 3.53 3.72 2.84
C LEU A 63 2.37 2.75 3.01
N LEU A 64 1.96 2.55 4.26
CA LEU A 64 0.84 1.72 4.65
C LEU A 64 -0.35 2.64 4.92
N VAL A 65 -1.44 2.47 4.17
CA VAL A 65 -2.68 3.23 4.33
C VAL A 65 -3.75 2.27 4.83
N HIS A 66 -4.32 2.56 5.99
CA HIS A 66 -5.28 1.68 6.65
C HIS A 66 -6.57 2.45 6.99
N SER A 67 -7.69 1.73 6.95
CA SER A 67 -9.02 2.25 7.26
C SER A 67 -9.45 3.41 6.35
N GLY A 68 -10.46 4.14 6.79
CA GLY A 68 -11.08 5.24 6.06
C GLY A 68 -12.29 4.82 5.24
N LEU A 69 -12.78 5.77 4.44
CA LEU A 69 -13.95 5.63 3.59
C LEU A 69 -13.56 5.67 2.12
N THR A 70 -14.19 4.82 1.32
CA THR A 70 -14.07 4.82 -0.15
C THR A 70 -15.02 5.80 -0.83
N GLN A 71 -16.02 6.28 -0.10
CA GLN A 71 -17.06 7.17 -0.59
C GLN A 71 -17.34 8.31 0.41
N PRO A 72 -17.93 9.44 -0.04
CA PRO A 72 -18.24 10.53 0.87
C PRO A 72 -19.25 10.11 1.95
N TYR A 73 -18.98 10.55 3.19
CA TYR A 73 -19.71 10.13 4.40
C TYR A 73 -21.24 10.23 4.29
N TYR A 74 -21.79 11.26 3.64
CA TYR A 74 -23.24 11.44 3.55
C TYR A 74 -23.93 10.36 2.70
N LYS A 75 -23.22 9.74 1.75
CA LYS A 75 -23.74 8.61 0.96
C LYS A 75 -23.72 7.30 1.76
N SER A 76 -22.70 7.11 2.59
CA SER A 76 -22.48 5.88 3.32
C SER A 76 -23.16 5.82 4.70
N ARG A 77 -23.58 6.98 5.24
CA ARG A 77 -24.13 7.11 6.61
C ARG A 77 -25.28 6.16 6.94
N LEU A 78 -26.12 5.81 5.97
CA LEU A 78 -27.29 4.93 6.19
C LEU A 78 -27.00 3.46 5.88
N LEU A 79 -25.97 3.17 5.08
CA LEU A 79 -25.66 1.81 4.61
C LEU A 79 -24.48 1.19 5.37
N LEU A 80 -23.57 2.00 5.92
CA LEU A 80 -22.36 1.57 6.63
C LEU A 80 -21.43 0.62 5.84
N THR A 81 -21.56 0.58 4.51
CA THR A 81 -20.85 -0.39 3.64
C THR A 81 -19.53 0.12 3.04
N ASP A 82 -19.16 1.38 3.26
CA ASP A 82 -18.05 2.02 2.52
C ASP A 82 -16.75 2.13 3.33
N HIS A 83 -16.61 1.33 4.40
CA HIS A 83 -15.39 1.26 5.19
C HIS A 83 -14.35 0.38 4.50
N ALA A 84 -13.18 0.96 4.31
CA ALA A 84 -12.01 0.23 3.86
C ALA A 84 -11.47 -0.67 4.99
N TYR A 85 -11.61 -1.98 4.83
CA TYR A 85 -10.93 -2.94 5.72
C TYR A 85 -9.55 -3.34 5.20
N GLU A 86 -9.29 -3.10 3.92
CA GLU A 86 -8.06 -3.52 3.28
C GLU A 86 -6.91 -2.54 3.52
N LEU A 87 -5.74 -3.12 3.80
CA LEU A 87 -4.48 -2.40 3.90
C LEU A 87 -3.97 -2.06 2.50
N LEU A 88 -3.98 -0.78 2.18
CA LEU A 88 -3.39 -0.29 0.94
C LEU A 88 -1.88 -0.08 1.14
N VAL A 89 -1.07 -0.60 0.22
CA VAL A 89 0.40 -0.57 0.30
C VAL A 89 0.96 0.16 -0.90
N LEU A 90 1.48 1.38 -0.69
CA LEU A 90 2.09 2.19 -1.74
C LEU A 90 3.63 2.03 -1.70
N PRO A 91 4.26 1.40 -2.72
CA PRO A 91 5.70 1.21 -2.75
C PRO A 91 6.43 2.45 -3.26
N PHE A 92 7.53 2.85 -2.59
CA PHE A 92 8.43 3.92 -3.05
C PHE A 92 9.82 3.40 -3.47
N ALA A 93 9.97 2.07 -3.55
CA ALA A 93 11.15 1.40 -4.08
C ALA A 93 10.74 0.07 -4.73
N PRO A 94 11.54 -0.45 -5.68
CA PRO A 94 11.31 -1.76 -6.27
C PRO A 94 11.37 -2.87 -5.21
N LYS A 95 10.68 -3.99 -5.48
CA LYS A 95 10.79 -5.20 -4.67
C LYS A 95 12.25 -5.67 -4.63
N SER A 96 12.72 -6.08 -3.46
CA SER A 96 14.05 -6.71 -3.35
C SER A 96 14.11 -8.01 -4.15
N LEU A 97 15.30 -8.42 -4.57
CA LEU A 97 15.52 -9.72 -5.22
C LEU A 97 14.91 -10.86 -4.39
N PHE A 98 15.10 -10.82 -3.07
CA PHE A 98 14.50 -11.77 -2.15
C PHE A 98 12.96 -11.80 -2.25
N ARG A 99 12.29 -10.65 -2.29
CA ARG A 99 10.83 -10.58 -2.45
C ARG A 99 10.39 -11.12 -3.82
N LEU A 100 11.12 -10.78 -4.88
CA LEU A 100 10.84 -11.27 -6.24
C LEU A 100 10.99 -12.79 -6.32
N CYS A 101 12.08 -13.35 -5.80
CA CYS A 101 12.29 -14.79 -5.73
C CYS A 101 11.18 -15.50 -4.95
N LEU A 102 10.78 -14.96 -3.78
CA LEU A 102 9.67 -15.51 -3.02
C LEU A 102 8.34 -15.47 -3.78
N ASP A 103 8.05 -14.37 -4.48
CA ASP A 103 6.82 -14.25 -5.27
C ASP A 103 6.80 -15.32 -6.39
N VAL A 104 7.92 -15.53 -7.09
CA VAL A 104 8.07 -16.59 -8.11
C VAL A 104 7.91 -17.98 -7.50
N VAL A 105 8.51 -18.24 -6.34
CA VAL A 105 8.39 -19.53 -5.64
C VAL A 105 6.94 -19.81 -5.27
N CYS A 106 6.23 -18.83 -4.69
CA CYS A 106 4.82 -18.98 -4.33
C CYS A 106 3.92 -19.18 -5.55
N GLN A 107 4.16 -18.46 -6.66
CA GLN A 107 3.39 -18.60 -7.91
C GLN A 107 3.59 -19.98 -8.56
N ASN A 108 4.77 -20.57 -8.42
CA ASN A 108 5.12 -21.87 -8.98
C ASN A 108 5.07 -23.01 -7.94
N ASN A 109 4.28 -22.81 -6.88
CA ASN A 109 4.20 -23.75 -5.76
C ASN A 109 3.88 -25.19 -6.19
N GLN A 110 3.07 -25.38 -7.23
CA GLN A 110 2.74 -26.70 -7.76
C GLN A 110 3.97 -27.50 -8.23
N PHE A 111 5.04 -26.83 -8.69
CA PHE A 111 6.26 -27.47 -9.18
C PHE A 111 7.37 -27.54 -8.13
N LEU A 112 7.43 -26.54 -7.23
CA LEU A 112 8.56 -26.37 -6.31
C LEU A 112 8.32 -26.93 -4.91
N LYS A 113 7.09 -27.38 -4.60
CA LYS A 113 6.73 -27.87 -3.26
C LYS A 113 7.59 -29.05 -2.78
N SER A 114 8.06 -29.91 -3.69
CA SER A 114 8.98 -31.01 -3.37
C SER A 114 10.32 -30.54 -2.83
N GLU A 115 10.76 -29.34 -3.26
CA GLU A 115 12.07 -28.79 -2.92
C GLU A 115 12.05 -28.00 -1.60
N TYR A 116 10.88 -27.65 -1.06
CA TYR A 116 10.79 -26.83 0.16
C TYR A 116 11.50 -27.42 1.38
N PRO A 117 11.53 -28.75 1.63
CA PRO A 117 12.28 -29.32 2.73
C PRO A 117 13.79 -29.05 2.68
N THR A 118 14.33 -28.73 1.50
CA THR A 118 15.76 -28.38 1.31
C THR A 118 16.08 -26.94 1.74
N LEU A 119 15.07 -26.09 1.89
CA LEU A 119 15.24 -24.69 2.29
C LEU A 119 15.44 -24.57 3.81
N PRO A 120 16.14 -23.53 4.28
CA PRO A 120 16.12 -23.14 5.68
C PRO A 120 14.70 -22.97 6.26
N VAL A 121 14.50 -23.38 7.52
CA VAL A 121 13.19 -23.42 8.19
C VAL A 121 12.49 -22.05 8.18
N ASN A 122 13.23 -20.96 8.35
CA ASN A 122 12.67 -19.61 8.27
C ASN A 122 12.04 -19.30 6.91
N LEU A 123 12.64 -19.77 5.81
CA LEU A 123 12.08 -19.60 4.46
C LEU A 123 10.83 -20.46 4.26
N GLN A 124 10.84 -21.70 4.77
CA GLN A 124 9.67 -22.58 4.73
C GLN A 124 8.47 -21.93 5.45
N SER A 125 8.69 -21.34 6.62
CA SER A 125 7.66 -20.61 7.37
C SER A 125 7.12 -19.39 6.60
N ILE A 126 8.01 -18.60 5.98
CA ILE A 126 7.62 -17.44 5.18
C ILE A 126 6.77 -17.86 3.97
N ILE A 127 7.18 -18.91 3.24
CA ILE A 127 6.45 -19.42 2.07
C ILE A 127 5.07 -19.94 2.50
N SER A 128 5.00 -20.71 3.59
CA SER A 128 3.76 -21.26 4.12
C SER A 128 2.76 -20.17 4.51
N ALA A 129 3.22 -19.14 5.21
CA ALA A 129 2.38 -18.00 5.60
C ALA A 129 1.80 -17.26 4.38
N ARG A 130 2.57 -17.13 3.30
CA ARG A 130 2.14 -16.46 2.07
C ARG A 130 1.17 -17.29 1.24
N LEU A 131 1.33 -18.60 1.20
CA LEU A 131 0.40 -19.49 0.49
C LEU A 131 -0.98 -19.51 1.17
N ASN A 132 -1.02 -19.34 2.50
CA ASN A 132 -2.26 -19.31 3.27
C ASN A 132 -2.97 -17.94 3.23
N ASN A 133 -2.23 -16.86 2.94
CA ASN A 133 -2.75 -15.50 2.81
C ASN A 133 -2.26 -14.90 1.48
N PRO A 134 -2.86 -15.30 0.34
CA PRO A 134 -2.50 -14.73 -0.95
C PRO A 134 -2.76 -13.22 -0.92
N SER A 135 -1.69 -12.45 -1.12
CA SER A 135 -1.72 -11.00 -1.27
C SER A 135 -2.21 -10.57 -2.64
#